data_AF-A0ABD5DUR6-F1
#
_entry.id   AF-A0ABD5DUR6-F1
#
_cell.length_a   1.000
_cell.length_b   1.000
_cell.length_c   1.000
_cell.angle_alpha   90.00
_cell.angle_beta   90.00
_cell.angle_gamma   90.00
#
_symmetry.space_group_name_H-M   'P 1'
#
loop_
_entity.id
_entity.type
_entity.pdbx_description
1 polymer ?
#
loop_
_entity_poly.entity_id
_entity_poly.type
_entity_poly.pdbx_seq_one_letter_code
_entity_poly.pdbx_strand_id
1 'polypeptide(L)'
;YRGRYVALELDAPVDESVVHYAEVTEMRLGSKNKGSVMYDITVEDNHNFLAGNTHNGFLVHNCTPGGSSFEYYASVRIALGRTKLMETVNGKKQFVGQDIATKIVKTKLTKPFQETTMRMWFDKNGVAFFDRHYNLVEFL
;
A
#
# COMPACT_ATOMS: atom_id res chain seq x y z
N TYR A 1 -0.43 -3.95 -47.61
CA TYR A 1 -1.57 -3.14 -47.13
C TYR A 1 -1.97 -2.17 -48.24
N ARG A 2 -3.25 -2.14 -48.62
CA ARG A 2 -3.79 -1.48 -49.82
C ARG A 2 -3.80 0.05 -49.72
N GLY A 3 -2.68 0.73 -50.01
CA GLY A 3 -2.66 2.17 -50.31
C GLY A 3 -3.30 3.11 -49.27
N ARG A 4 -3.44 2.69 -48.01
CA ARG A 4 -4.01 3.48 -46.90
C ARG A 4 -2.94 3.88 -45.91
N TYR A 5 -1.76 4.25 -46.39
CA TYR A 5 -0.74 4.86 -45.54
C TYR A 5 -0.77 6.36 -45.79
N VAL A 6 -1.22 7.12 -44.80
CA VAL A 6 -1.04 8.56 -44.73
C VAL A 6 0.12 8.76 -43.76
N ALA A 7 1.20 9.41 -44.21
CA ALA A 7 2.27 9.79 -43.31
C ALA A 7 1.69 10.72 -42.25
N LEU A 8 1.91 10.39 -40.98
CA LEU A 8 1.57 11.27 -39.86
C LEU A 8 2.59 12.41 -39.86
N GLU A 9 2.29 13.47 -40.60
CA GLU A 9 3.00 14.74 -40.48
C GLU A 9 2.64 15.33 -39.11
N LEU A 10 3.61 15.38 -38.18
CA LEU A 10 3.46 16.10 -36.92
C LEU A 10 3.54 17.60 -37.21
N ASP A 11 2.44 18.17 -37.68
CA ASP A 11 2.30 19.61 -37.94
C ASP A 11 1.78 20.38 -36.70
N ALA A 12 1.49 19.66 -35.61
CA ALA A 12 1.22 20.27 -34.32
C ALA A 12 2.56 20.63 -33.66
N PRO A 13 2.73 21.86 -33.13
CA PRO A 13 3.87 22.13 -32.28
C PRO A 13 3.89 21.07 -31.18
N VAL A 14 5.05 20.44 -30.97
CA VAL A 14 5.29 19.61 -29.80
C VAL A 14 4.91 20.50 -28.63
N ASP A 15 3.77 20.21 -28.00
CA ASP A 15 3.35 20.90 -26.78
C ASP A 15 4.49 20.60 -25.82
N GLU A 16 5.36 21.60 -25.60
CA GLU A 16 6.53 21.47 -24.75
C GLU A 16 5.98 20.90 -23.46
N SER A 17 6.40 19.67 -23.14
CA SER A 17 5.95 18.99 -21.93
C SER A 17 6.20 19.96 -20.80
N VAL A 18 5.14 20.60 -20.30
CA VAL A 18 5.25 21.66 -19.31
C VAL A 18 5.93 20.99 -18.13
N VAL A 19 7.21 21.31 -17.95
CA VAL A 19 8.01 20.78 -16.85
C VAL A 19 7.48 21.51 -15.63
N HIS A 20 6.38 21.02 -15.08
CA HIS A 20 5.87 21.47 -13.80
C HIS A 20 6.90 21.04 -12.76
N TYR A 21 7.84 21.93 -12.48
CA TYR A 21 8.68 21.83 -11.30
C TYR A 21 7.76 22.00 -10.09
N ALA A 22 7.77 21.04 -9.18
CA ALA A 22 7.12 21.20 -7.89
C ALA A 22 7.88 22.29 -7.12
N GLU A 23 7.17 23.32 -6.68
CA GLU A 23 7.74 24.37 -5.84
C GLU A 23 7.89 23.84 -4.41
N VAL A 24 9.08 23.97 -3.84
CA VAL A 24 9.32 23.57 -2.45
C VAL A 24 8.70 24.62 -1.53
N THR A 25 7.54 24.31 -0.97
CA THR A 25 6.87 25.21 -0.01
C THR A 25 7.61 25.28 1.32
N GLU A 26 8.13 24.16 1.83
CA GLU A 26 8.80 24.11 3.12
C GLU A 26 9.75 22.90 3.23
N MET A 27 10.90 23.07 3.91
CA MET A 27 11.82 21.98 4.25
C MET A 27 11.99 21.88 5.77
N ARG A 28 11.70 20.70 6.34
CA ARG A 28 11.89 20.41 7.77
C ARG A 28 12.73 19.14 7.97
N LEU A 29 13.61 19.15 8.96
CA LEU A 29 14.43 18.00 9.34
C LEU A 29 13.65 17.08 10.29
N GLY A 30 13.21 15.91 9.79
CA GLY A 30 12.38 14.96 10.55
C GLY A 30 13.11 14.14 11.62
N SER A 31 14.44 14.04 11.59
CA SER A 31 15.22 13.29 12.59
C SER A 31 16.67 13.78 12.72
N LYS A 32 17.22 13.74 13.94
CA LYS A 32 18.62 14.11 14.26
C LYS A 32 19.62 12.93 14.12
N ASN A 33 19.18 11.75 13.67
CA ASN A 33 20.05 10.57 13.60
C ASN A 33 20.98 10.62 12.38
N LYS A 34 22.30 10.59 12.64
CA LYS A 34 23.34 10.52 11.60
C LYS A 34 23.34 9.13 10.95
N GLY A 35 22.78 9.02 9.75
CA GLY A 35 22.94 7.84 8.88
C GLY A 35 21.74 7.51 7.99
N SER A 36 20.54 7.99 8.33
CA SER A 36 19.34 7.79 7.49
C SER A 36 18.45 9.01 7.65
N VAL A 37 18.46 9.88 6.64
CA VAL A 37 17.59 11.06 6.59
C VAL A 37 16.37 10.67 5.77
N MET A 38 15.23 10.53 6.44
CA MET A 38 13.94 10.36 5.77
C MET A 38 13.40 11.75 5.48
N TYR A 39 13.19 12.06 4.19
CA TYR A 39 12.54 13.29 3.77
C TYR A 39 11.07 12.97 3.50
N ASP A 40 10.17 13.64 4.22
CA ASP A 40 8.74 13.59 3.93
C ASP A 40 8.46 14.61 2.81
N ILE A 41 7.98 14.13 1.67
CA ILE A 41 7.62 14.96 0.51
C ILE A 41 6.10 14.94 0.45
N THR A 42 5.48 15.93 1.09
CA THR A 42 4.04 16.11 0.99
C THR A 42 3.73 16.89 -0.28
N VAL A 43 3.09 16.23 -1.24
CA VAL A 43 2.38 16.91 -2.33
C VAL A 43 0.94 17.07 -1.84
N GLU A 44 0.25 18.15 -2.23
CA GLU A 44 -1.17 18.32 -1.90
C GLU A 44 -1.94 17.02 -2.24
N ASP A 45 -2.68 16.51 -1.25
CA ASP A 45 -3.42 15.24 -1.29
C ASP A 45 -2.60 13.93 -1.50
N ASN A 46 -1.26 13.94 -1.39
CA ASN A 46 -0.45 12.73 -1.56
C ASN A 46 0.74 12.64 -0.58
N HIS A 47 0.75 11.58 0.23
CA HIS A 47 1.82 11.27 1.18
C HIS A 47 2.92 10.45 0.50
N ASN A 48 4.01 11.13 0.14
CA ASN A 48 5.19 10.49 -0.42
C ASN A 48 6.37 10.71 0.52
N PHE A 49 7.26 9.73 0.61
CA PHE A 49 8.50 9.89 1.39
C PHE A 49 9.68 9.36 0.61
N LEU A 50 10.82 10.03 0.74
CA LEU A 50 12.09 9.56 0.22
C LEU A 50 12.68 8.58 1.23
N ALA A 51 12.71 7.30 0.86
CA ALA A 51 13.35 6.26 1.64
C ALA A 51 14.73 5.95 1.05
N GLY A 52 15.79 6.11 1.84
CA GLY A 52 17.15 5.72 1.43
C GLY A 52 18.26 6.42 2.19
N ASN A 53 19.48 6.26 1.71
CA ASN A 53 20.67 6.87 2.29
C ASN A 53 20.91 8.26 1.66
N THR A 54 21.87 9.01 2.19
CA THR A 54 22.19 10.38 1.74
C THR A 54 22.52 10.49 0.24
N HIS A 55 22.96 9.40 -0.41
CA HIS A 55 23.40 9.41 -1.80
C HIS A 55 22.37 8.80 -2.77
N ASN A 56 21.56 7.85 -2.30
CA ASN A 56 20.59 7.09 -3.09
C ASN A 56 19.30 6.91 -2.27
N GLY A 57 18.24 7.62 -2.65
CA GLY A 57 16.88 7.46 -2.12
C GLY A 57 15.90 7.09 -3.22
N PHE A 58 14.93 6.24 -2.91
CA PHE A 58 13.79 5.94 -3.77
C PHE A 58 12.56 6.64 -3.22
N LEU A 59 11.78 7.26 -4.10
CA LEU A 59 10.49 7.85 -3.75
C LEU A 59 9.50 6.72 -3.53
N VAL A 60 8.96 6.62 -2.32
CA VAL A 60 7.93 5.64 -1.98
C VAL A 60 6.59 6.33 -1.93
N HIS A 61 5.64 5.79 -2.69
CA HIS A 61 4.24 6.14 -2.61
C HIS A 61 3.56 5.17 -1.63
N ASN A 62 2.88 5.68 -0.59
CA ASN A 62 2.04 4.83 0.27
C ASN A 62 0.65 4.58 -0.34
N CYS A 63 0.47 4.92 -1.61
CA CYS A 63 -0.77 4.74 -2.35
C CYS A 63 -0.82 3.38 -3.04
N THR A 64 -2.02 2.81 -3.15
CA THR A 64 -2.26 1.64 -3.98
C THR A 64 -1.81 1.94 -5.43
N PRO A 65 -1.10 1.03 -6.11
CA PRO A 65 -0.70 1.25 -7.49
C PRO A 65 -1.91 1.62 -8.37
N GLY A 66 -1.77 2.64 -9.22
CA GLY A 66 -2.88 3.17 -10.05
C GLY A 66 -3.49 4.50 -9.58
N GLY A 67 -2.91 5.14 -8.57
CA GLY A 67 -3.29 6.49 -8.12
C GLY A 67 -4.69 6.55 -7.50
N SER A 68 -5.31 7.74 -7.51
CA SER A 68 -6.60 7.98 -6.85
C SER A 68 -7.80 7.33 -7.55
N SER A 69 -7.64 6.86 -8.79
CA SER A 69 -8.74 6.25 -9.56
C SER A 69 -9.35 5.04 -8.83
N PHE A 70 -8.51 4.16 -8.29
CA PHE A 70 -8.95 2.96 -7.57
C PHE A 70 -9.88 3.27 -6.39
N GLU A 71 -9.63 4.39 -5.69
CA GLU A 71 -10.44 4.83 -4.57
C GLU A 71 -11.88 5.14 -4.98
N TYR A 72 -12.12 5.73 -6.16
CA TYR A 72 -13.46 6.06 -6.63
C TYR A 72 -14.19 4.87 -7.25
N TYR A 73 -13.48 4.06 -8.05
CA TYR A 73 -14.08 2.93 -8.78
C TYR A 73 -14.38 1.72 -7.89
N ALA A 74 -13.56 1.43 -6.88
CA ALA A 74 -13.76 0.27 -6.02
C ALA A 74 -15.13 0.29 -5.33
N SER A 75 -15.86 -0.83 -5.43
CA SER A 75 -17.11 -1.04 -4.70
C SER A 75 -16.89 -1.37 -3.23
N VAL A 76 -15.81 -2.09 -2.92
CA VAL A 76 -15.40 -2.43 -1.55
C VAL A 76 -13.89 -2.24 -1.42
N ARG A 77 -13.45 -1.59 -0.34
CA ARG A 77 -12.03 -1.47 0.04
C ARG A 77 -11.84 -2.02 1.44
N ILE A 78 -10.93 -2.98 1.55
CA ILE A 78 -10.62 -3.67 2.79
C ILE A 78 -9.16 -3.35 3.15
N ALA A 79 -8.95 -2.75 4.32
CA ALA A 79 -7.64 -2.58 4.91
C ALA A 79 -7.32 -3.81 5.76
N LEU A 80 -6.16 -4.42 5.48
CA LEU A 80 -5.67 -5.59 6.20
C LEU A 80 -4.51 -5.18 7.11
N GLY A 81 -4.65 -5.44 8.40
CA GLY A 81 -3.60 -5.35 9.40
C GLY A 81 -3.15 -6.75 9.81
N ARG A 82 -1.87 -6.92 10.12
CA ARG A 82 -1.30 -8.20 10.55
C ARG A 82 -0.70 -8.07 11.95
N THR A 83 -1.15 -8.93 12.85
CA THR A 83 -0.53 -9.16 14.17
C THR A 83 0.13 -10.54 14.18
N LYS A 84 1.41 -10.60 14.55
CA LYS A 84 2.17 -11.86 14.58
C LYS A 84 1.82 -12.65 15.84
N LEU A 85 1.43 -13.92 15.69
CA LEU A 85 1.30 -14.85 16.80
C LEU A 85 2.61 -15.63 16.95
N MET A 86 3.27 -15.42 18.10
CA MET A 86 4.48 -16.14 18.48
C MET A 86 4.15 -17.06 19.65
N GLU A 87 4.41 -18.34 19.49
CA GLU A 87 4.32 -19.30 20.58
C GLU A 87 5.72 -19.83 20.92
N THR A 88 5.93 -20.14 22.19
CA THR A 88 7.18 -20.74 22.65
C THR A 88 7.02 -22.25 22.66
N VAL A 89 7.52 -22.90 21.62
CA VAL A 89 7.54 -24.37 21.52
C VAL A 89 8.96 -24.84 21.79
N ASN A 90 9.16 -25.70 22.80
CA ASN A 90 10.47 -26.23 23.17
C ASN A 90 11.55 -25.15 23.46
N GLY A 91 11.17 -24.07 24.13
CA GLY A 91 12.10 -22.99 24.52
C GLY A 91 12.57 -22.10 23.35
N LYS A 92 12.05 -22.30 22.13
CA LYS A 92 12.29 -21.42 20.98
C LYS A 92 11.00 -20.73 20.58
N LYS A 93 11.05 -19.41 20.36
CA LYS A 93 9.93 -18.65 19.80
C LYS A 93 9.74 -19.08 18.35
N GLN A 94 8.65 -19.78 18.08
CA GLN A 94 8.25 -20.16 16.74
C GLN A 94 7.09 -19.28 16.28
N PHE A 95 7.10 -19.01 14.99
CA PHE A 95 6.04 -18.28 14.35
C PHE A 95 4.96 -19.26 13.93
N VAL A 96 3.85 -19.28 14.66
CA VAL A 96 2.83 -20.33 14.50
C VAL A 96 1.64 -19.82 13.70
N GLY A 97 1.36 -18.51 13.74
CA GLY A 97 0.24 -17.93 13.01
C GLY A 97 0.25 -16.40 12.96
N GLN A 98 -0.82 -15.85 12.41
CA GLN A 98 -1.09 -14.43 12.30
C GLN A 98 -2.56 -14.16 12.57
N ASP A 99 -2.85 -13.13 13.35
CA ASP A 99 -4.20 -12.55 13.39
C ASP A 99 -4.28 -11.46 12.32
N ILE A 100 -5.25 -11.61 11.42
CA ILE A 100 -5.51 -10.67 10.32
C ILE A 100 -6.69 -9.79 10.72
N ALA A 101 -6.38 -8.55 11.09
CA ALA A 101 -7.38 -7.52 11.35
C ALA A 101 -7.88 -6.98 10.01
N THR A 102 -9.19 -6.99 9.81
CA THR A 102 -9.84 -6.64 8.55
C THR A 102 -10.79 -5.49 8.81
N LYS A 103 -10.52 -4.33 8.21
CA LYS A 103 -11.35 -3.13 8.32
C LYS A 103 -11.92 -2.74 6.97
N ILE A 104 -13.24 -2.61 6.89
CA ILE A 104 -13.91 -2.13 5.69
C ILE A 104 -13.80 -0.60 5.63
N VAL A 105 -12.90 -0.08 4.79
CA VAL A 105 -12.69 1.36 4.60
C VAL A 105 -13.75 1.96 3.67
N LYS A 106 -14.22 1.19 2.69
CA LYS A 106 -15.27 1.61 1.74
C LYS A 106 -16.16 0.41 1.40
N THR A 107 -17.46 0.62 1.32
CA THR A 107 -18.42 -0.34 0.75
C THR A 107 -19.59 0.44 0.14
N LYS A 108 -20.06 0.01 -1.04
CA LYS A 108 -21.28 0.53 -1.68
C LYS A 108 -22.51 -0.35 -1.39
N LEU A 109 -22.33 -1.45 -0.65
CA LEU A 109 -23.34 -2.51 -0.50
C LEU A 109 -23.87 -2.61 0.94
N THR A 110 -23.05 -2.29 1.92
CA THR A 110 -23.33 -2.51 3.35
C THR A 110 -22.90 -1.29 4.17
N LYS A 111 -23.08 -1.35 5.50
CA LYS A 111 -22.61 -0.31 6.40
C LYS A 111 -21.06 -0.25 6.37
N PRO A 112 -20.45 0.93 6.11
CA PRO A 112 -18.99 1.07 6.14
C PRO A 112 -18.41 1.02 7.56
N PHE A 113 -17.08 0.87 7.64
CA PHE A 113 -16.30 0.87 8.88
C PHE A 113 -16.58 -0.29 9.83
N GLN A 114 -16.99 -1.43 9.29
CA GLN A 114 -17.04 -2.68 10.04
C GLN A 114 -15.63 -3.27 10.18
N GLU A 115 -15.35 -3.83 11.35
CA GLU A 115 -14.07 -4.43 11.70
C GLU A 115 -14.30 -5.88 12.11
N THR A 116 -13.39 -6.76 11.69
CA THR A 116 -13.39 -8.18 12.07
C THR A 116 -11.96 -8.69 12.15
N THR A 117 -11.70 -9.60 13.07
CA THR A 117 -10.42 -10.30 13.21
C THR A 117 -10.60 -11.73 12.74
N MET A 118 -9.63 -12.21 11.96
CA MET A 118 -9.59 -13.60 11.50
C MET A 118 -8.25 -14.21 11.84
N ARG A 119 -8.27 -15.36 12.51
CA ARG A 119 -7.06 -16.10 12.82
C ARG A 119 -6.62 -16.97 11.64
N MET A 120 -5.33 -16.86 11.32
CA MET A 120 -4.65 -17.56 10.22
C MET A 120 -3.47 -18.37 10.77
N TRP A 121 -3.44 -19.67 10.47
CA TRP A 121 -2.35 -20.57 10.86
C TRP A 121 -1.55 -21.02 9.65
N PHE A 122 -0.33 -21.48 9.90
CA PHE A 122 0.49 -22.15 8.90
C PHE A 122 0.46 -23.65 9.13
N ASP A 123 0.13 -24.40 8.08
CA ASP A 123 0.27 -25.85 8.08
C ASP A 123 1.76 -26.25 8.09
N LYS A 124 2.03 -27.52 8.38
CA LYS A 124 3.38 -28.12 8.32
C LYS A 124 4.06 -27.96 6.96
N ASN A 125 3.26 -27.80 5.91
CA ASN A 125 3.72 -27.54 4.53
C ASN A 125 3.97 -26.05 4.24
N GLY A 126 3.82 -25.16 5.24
CA GLY A 126 3.95 -23.71 5.07
C GLY A 126 2.75 -23.06 4.36
N VAL A 127 1.72 -23.84 4.02
CA VAL A 127 0.48 -23.31 3.43
C VAL A 127 -0.34 -22.66 4.53
N ALA A 128 -0.76 -21.43 4.29
CA ALA A 128 -1.54 -20.70 5.26
C ALA A 128 -3.03 -20.94 5.07
N PHE A 129 -3.75 -21.15 6.16
CA PHE A 129 -5.19 -21.35 6.16
C PHE A 129 -5.86 -20.55 7.28
N PHE A 130 -7.08 -20.09 7.03
CA PHE A 130 -7.91 -19.47 8.07
C PHE A 130 -8.59 -20.55 8.89
N ASP A 131 -8.48 -20.46 10.22
CA ASP A 131 -9.11 -21.42 11.10
C ASP A 131 -10.60 -21.11 11.25
N ARG A 132 -11.39 -21.77 10.40
CA ARG A 132 -12.85 -21.62 10.39
C ARG A 132 -13.50 -22.04 11.70
N HIS A 133 -12.93 -23.00 12.42
CA HIS A 133 -13.52 -23.47 13.67
C HIS A 133 -13.30 -22.46 14.77
N TYR A 134 -12.06 -21.98 14.93
CA TYR A 134 -11.74 -20.95 15.91
C TYR A 134 -12.51 -19.66 15.62
N ASN A 135 -12.51 -19.21 14.37
CA ASN A 135 -13.20 -17.99 13.96
C ASN A 135 -14.73 -18.09 14.14
N LEU A 136 -15.32 -19.28 13.96
CA LEU A 136 -16.76 -19.48 14.22
C LEU A 136 -17.07 -19.42 15.72
N VAL A 137 -16.20 -19.99 16.56
CA VAL A 137 -16.37 -19.94 18.02
C VAL A 137 -16.20 -18.51 18.54
N GLU A 138 -15.30 -17.72 17.98
CA GLU A 138 -15.14 -16.30 18.33
C GLU A 138 -16.32 -15.43 17.87
N PHE A 139 -17.04 -15.85 16.83
CA PHE A 139 -18.19 -15.13 16.29
C PHE A 139 -19.50 -15.36 17.06
N LEU A 140 -19.66 -16.54 17.67
CA LEU A 140 -20.85 -16.94 18.43
C LEU A 140 -20.89 -16.31 19.83
#